data_AF-A0A3D4EZW4-F1
#
_entry.id   AF-A0A3D4EZW4-F1
#
_cell.length_a   1.000
_cell.length_b   1.000
_cell.length_c   1.000
_cell.angle_alpha   90.00
_cell.angle_beta   90.00
_cell.angle_gamma   90.00
#
_symmetry.space_group_name_H-M   'P 1'
#
loop_
_entity.id
_entity.type
_entity.pdbx_description
1 polymer ?
#
loop_
_entity_poly.entity_id
_entity_poly.type
_entity_poly.pdbx_seq_one_letter_code
_entity_poly.pdbx_strand_id
1 'polypeptide(L)'
;MKQWHYADQESRPKQISDAEIHALVKSGEIGPQTRIWTDGMKDWAPAGDLMPQLFQNTANVTPPPPLSSGGAPPYTAGQKCHEIDYEIMGGDMQIVEVELDPSETVIAEAGAMNYLEEEITFEAKMGDGSEPSQGMMGKLLSAGKRAITGESIFMTHFSHAGASGKRRVAFAAPYPGKIIPINMAEFGGELLCQKDAFLCAAYGTRVSIAFNRKIGAGFFGGEGFILQKLEGDGMAFIHAGGHVIKKELKGETLRVDTGCLVGFSPEIDYNIERAGSLKSMFFGGEGLFLATLRGHGIVYLQSLPFSRLADRIIGAGGASGKGEGSVLGGLGNLLDGDS
;
A
#
# COMPACT_ATOMS: atom_id res chain seq x y z
N MET A 1 -33.45 7.49 36.19
CA MET A 1 -32.26 7.11 35.40
C MET A 1 -32.12 8.10 34.27
N LYS A 2 -30.93 8.67 34.08
CA LYS A 2 -30.68 9.69 33.05
C LYS A 2 -30.73 9.04 31.67
N GLN A 3 -31.37 9.68 30.71
CA GLN A 3 -31.47 9.21 29.33
C GLN A 3 -30.59 10.09 28.45
N TRP A 4 -29.74 9.48 27.64
CA TRP A 4 -28.81 10.14 26.76
C TRP A 4 -29.21 9.88 25.31
N HIS A 5 -28.79 10.80 24.45
CA HIS A 5 -28.89 10.68 23.01
C HIS A 5 -27.49 10.82 22.43
N TYR A 6 -27.13 10.02 21.42
CA TYR A 6 -25.89 10.16 20.68
C TYR A 6 -26.15 10.20 19.17
N ALA A 7 -25.33 10.94 18.44
CA ALA A 7 -25.34 10.93 16.98
C ALA A 7 -24.47 9.77 16.48
N ASP A 8 -25.08 8.80 15.79
CA ASP A 8 -24.34 7.70 15.17
C ASP A 8 -23.63 8.14 13.87
N GLN A 9 -22.93 7.21 13.21
CA GLN A 9 -22.16 7.49 11.99
C GLN A 9 -23.01 8.01 10.82
N GLU A 10 -24.33 7.86 10.89
CA GLU A 10 -25.29 8.37 9.91
C GLU A 10 -26.00 9.65 10.38
N SER A 11 -25.50 10.28 11.47
CA SER A 11 -26.05 11.48 12.11
C SER A 11 -27.50 11.32 12.60
N ARG A 12 -27.94 10.09 12.89
CA ARG A 12 -29.27 9.84 13.45
C ARG A 12 -29.20 9.80 14.98
N PRO A 13 -30.06 10.56 15.69
CA PRO A 13 -30.06 10.56 17.14
C PRO A 13 -30.63 9.23 17.67
N LYS A 14 -29.80 8.45 18.34
CA LYS A 14 -30.19 7.21 19.04
C LYS A 14 -30.27 7.44 20.54
N GLN A 15 -31.26 6.84 21.18
CA GLN A 15 -31.44 6.88 22.63
C GLN A 15 -30.61 5.79 23.31
N ILE A 16 -30.03 6.12 24.46
CA ILE A 16 -29.24 5.22 25.27
C ILE A 16 -29.41 5.55 26.74
N SER A 17 -29.53 4.53 27.57
CA SER A 17 -29.58 4.75 29.02
C SER A 17 -28.18 5.01 29.61
N ASP A 18 -28.14 5.66 30.77
CA ASP A 18 -26.90 5.90 31.53
C ASP A 18 -26.11 4.61 31.86
N ALA A 19 -26.78 3.45 31.93
CA ALA A 19 -26.15 2.16 32.19
C ALA A 19 -25.51 1.54 30.92
N GLU A 20 -26.04 1.84 29.74
CA GLU A 20 -25.61 1.27 28.46
C GLU A 20 -24.46 2.06 27.83
N ILE A 21 -24.29 3.33 28.19
CA ILE A 21 -23.24 4.20 27.65
C ILE A 21 -21.83 3.66 27.90
N HIS A 22 -21.61 2.99 29.04
CA HIS A 22 -20.36 2.31 29.34
C HIS A 22 -20.05 1.17 28.35
N ALA A 23 -21.07 0.42 27.93
CA ALA A 23 -20.90 -0.68 26.99
C ALA A 23 -20.60 -0.17 25.58
N LEU A 24 -21.25 0.91 25.15
CA LEU A 24 -21.02 1.51 23.83
C LEU A 24 -19.69 2.27 23.73
N VAL A 25 -19.22 2.87 24.83
CA VAL A 25 -17.85 3.42 24.89
C VAL A 25 -16.82 2.29 24.79
N LYS A 26 -17.07 1.15 25.46
CA LYS A 26 -16.16 0.00 25.42
C LYS A 26 -16.14 -0.71 24.05
N SER A 27 -17.25 -0.70 23.31
CA SER A 27 -17.32 -1.25 21.94
C SER A 27 -16.70 -0.33 20.89
N GLY A 28 -16.39 0.93 21.24
CA GLY A 28 -15.89 1.94 20.31
C GLY A 28 -16.97 2.65 19.50
N GLU A 29 -18.26 2.39 19.78
CA GLU A 29 -19.37 3.04 19.09
C GLU A 29 -19.56 4.50 19.53
N ILE A 30 -19.24 4.81 20.80
CA ILE A 30 -19.20 6.18 21.34
C ILE A 30 -17.75 6.53 21.70
N GLY A 31 -17.16 7.44 20.94
CA GLY A 31 -15.81 7.99 21.20
C GLY A 31 -15.85 9.35 21.88
N PRO A 32 -14.68 9.91 22.27
CA PRO A 32 -14.59 11.21 22.95
C PRO A 32 -15.21 12.36 22.16
N GLN A 33 -15.19 12.28 20.83
CA GLN A 33 -15.74 13.29 19.92
C GLN A 33 -17.20 13.02 19.50
N THR A 34 -17.77 11.87 19.90
CA THR A 34 -19.17 11.58 19.63
C THR A 34 -20.04 12.59 20.37
N ARG A 35 -20.89 13.30 19.64
CA ARG A 35 -21.80 14.27 20.23
C ARG A 35 -22.91 13.56 20.96
N ILE A 36 -23.07 13.91 22.24
CA ILE A 36 -24.15 13.41 23.09
C ILE A 36 -24.98 14.57 23.65
N TRP A 37 -26.22 14.27 24.00
CA TRP A 37 -27.17 15.23 24.55
C TRP A 37 -28.10 14.54 25.56
N THR A 38 -28.58 15.28 26.54
CA THR A 38 -29.56 14.82 27.52
C THR A 38 -30.47 15.97 27.91
N ASP A 39 -31.61 15.65 28.49
CA ASP A 39 -32.58 16.65 28.91
C ASP A 39 -31.96 17.64 29.91
N GLY A 40 -32.12 18.94 29.64
CA GLY A 40 -31.49 20.04 30.37
C GLY A 40 -30.19 20.61 29.75
N MET A 41 -29.66 20.03 28.67
CA MET A 41 -28.55 20.62 27.91
C MET A 41 -29.04 21.59 26.84
N LYS A 42 -28.36 22.74 26.70
CA LYS A 42 -28.68 23.76 25.70
C LYS A 42 -28.39 23.29 24.26
N ASP A 43 -27.26 22.60 24.07
CA ASP A 43 -26.76 22.12 22.78
C ASP A 43 -26.10 20.75 22.95
N TRP A 44 -25.92 20.02 21.84
CA TRP A 44 -25.13 18.79 21.81
C TRP A 44 -23.66 19.08 22.10
N ALA A 45 -23.01 18.26 22.92
CA ALA A 45 -21.60 18.43 23.25
C ALA A 45 -20.82 17.10 23.18
N PRO A 46 -19.50 17.13 22.98
CA PRO A 46 -18.68 15.92 22.91
C PRO A 46 -18.78 15.09 24.19
N ALA A 47 -18.85 13.76 24.04
CA ALA A 47 -18.91 12.84 25.17
C ALA A 47 -17.69 12.96 26.09
N GLY A 48 -16.50 13.23 25.51
CA GLY A 48 -15.26 13.42 26.25
C GLY A 48 -15.28 14.60 27.22
N ASP A 49 -16.03 15.67 26.87
CA ASP A 49 -16.13 16.86 27.70
C ASP A 49 -17.15 16.68 28.84
N LEU A 50 -18.24 15.96 28.57
CA LEU A 50 -19.36 15.80 29.50
C LEU A 50 -19.17 14.62 30.46
N MET A 51 -18.48 13.58 30.01
CA MET A 51 -18.30 12.33 30.76
C MET A 51 -16.84 11.86 30.69
N PRO A 52 -15.87 12.70 31.08
CA PRO A 52 -14.44 12.39 30.95
C PRO A 52 -14.07 11.08 31.67
N GLN A 53 -14.76 10.73 32.76
CA GLN A 53 -14.57 9.49 33.52
C GLN A 53 -14.82 8.21 32.71
N LEU A 54 -15.62 8.26 31.64
CA LEU A 54 -15.83 7.11 30.75
C LEU A 54 -14.60 6.83 29.87
N PHE A 55 -13.76 7.85 29.67
CA PHE A 55 -12.58 7.82 28.82
C PHE A 55 -11.29 7.87 29.64
N GLN A 56 -11.37 8.02 30.97
CA GLN A 56 -10.21 8.04 31.86
C GLN A 56 -9.47 6.70 31.93
N ASN A 57 -10.04 5.61 31.39
CA ASN A 57 -9.38 4.30 31.30
C ASN A 57 -8.93 3.91 29.87
N THR A 58 -9.06 4.80 28.89
CA THR A 58 -8.31 4.69 27.62
C THR A 58 -6.92 5.31 27.71
N ALA A 59 -6.61 6.00 28.82
CA ALA A 59 -5.28 6.50 29.15
C ALA A 59 -4.28 5.42 29.61
N ASN A 60 -4.75 4.17 29.82
CA ASN A 60 -3.92 2.99 30.10
C ASN A 60 -3.99 1.93 28.99
N VAL A 61 -4.35 2.33 27.78
CA VAL A 61 -3.69 1.69 26.63
C VAL A 61 -2.27 2.25 26.70
N THR A 62 -1.35 1.47 27.30
CA THR A 62 0.07 1.64 27.01
C THR A 62 0.16 1.93 25.52
N PRO A 63 0.78 3.03 25.06
CA PRO A 63 1.08 3.14 23.63
C PRO A 63 1.65 1.78 23.23
N PRO A 64 1.22 1.18 22.10
CA PRO A 64 1.87 -0.03 21.63
C PRO A 64 3.37 0.20 21.80
N PRO A 65 4.10 -0.75 22.41
CA PRO A 65 5.53 -0.55 22.70
C PRO A 65 6.13 0.09 21.48
N PRO A 66 6.86 1.23 21.59
CA PRO A 66 7.21 2.07 20.46
C PRO A 66 7.54 1.17 19.28
N LEU A 67 6.62 1.12 18.32
CA LEU A 67 6.78 0.24 17.17
C LEU A 67 8.05 0.73 16.52
N SER A 68 9.03 -0.18 16.42
CA SER A 68 10.42 0.10 16.05
C SER A 68 10.57 1.41 15.31
N SER A 69 10.91 2.47 16.04
CA SER A 69 11.35 3.72 15.43
C SER A 69 12.68 3.39 14.77
N GLY A 70 12.62 3.07 13.48
CA GLY A 70 13.81 3.01 12.67
C GLY A 70 14.22 4.45 12.42
N GLY A 71 15.07 4.99 13.29
CA GLY A 71 15.82 6.18 12.89
C GLY A 71 16.66 5.82 11.68
N ALA A 72 16.67 6.69 10.68
CA ALA A 72 17.64 6.56 9.60
C ALA A 72 19.07 6.53 10.19
N PRO A 73 20.02 5.80 9.59
CA PRO A 73 21.41 5.85 10.02
C PRO A 73 21.92 7.30 9.91
N PRO A 74 22.75 7.78 10.86
CA PRO A 74 23.18 9.17 10.89
C PRO A 74 23.93 9.56 9.60
N TYR A 75 23.65 10.77 9.12
CA TYR A 75 24.23 11.38 7.92
C TYR A 75 25.71 11.03 7.72
N THR A 76 26.00 10.28 6.65
CA THR A 76 27.38 10.00 6.22
C THR A 76 27.72 10.90 5.03
N ALA A 77 28.85 11.60 5.10
CA ALA A 77 29.30 12.47 4.03
C ALA A 77 29.33 11.72 2.67
N GLY A 78 28.49 12.16 1.72
CA GLY A 78 28.31 11.52 0.41
C GLY A 78 26.93 10.93 0.14
N GLN A 79 26.00 10.98 1.13
CA GLN A 79 24.63 10.51 0.96
C GLN A 79 23.87 11.31 -0.12
N LYS A 80 23.17 10.59 -1.01
CA LYS A 80 22.40 11.17 -2.12
C LYS A 80 20.92 11.29 -1.80
N CYS A 81 20.38 10.37 -1.01
CA CYS A 81 19.00 10.42 -0.57
C CYS A 81 18.82 11.37 0.61
N HIS A 82 17.63 11.96 0.71
CA HIS A 82 17.21 12.66 1.92
C HIS A 82 17.14 11.68 3.10
N GLU A 83 17.50 12.15 4.28
CA GLU A 83 17.23 11.43 5.52
C GLU A 83 15.74 11.62 5.83
N ILE A 84 15.04 10.57 6.25
CA ILE A 84 13.63 10.68 6.62
C ILE A 84 13.39 9.85 7.87
N ASP A 85 12.66 10.43 8.81
CA ASP A 85 12.16 9.74 10.00
C ASP A 85 10.79 9.13 9.69
N TYR A 86 10.41 8.07 10.41
CA TYR A 86 9.10 7.45 10.21
C TYR A 86 8.55 6.76 11.44
N GLU A 87 7.23 6.60 11.45
CA GLU A 87 6.47 5.77 12.38
C GLU A 87 5.54 4.84 11.60
N ILE A 88 5.59 3.53 11.88
CA ILE A 88 4.61 2.58 11.33
C ILE A 88 3.53 2.34 12.39
N MET A 89 2.31 2.70 12.05
CA MET A 89 1.14 2.50 12.89
C MET A 89 0.28 1.34 12.39
N GLY A 90 -0.45 0.72 13.31
CA GLY A 90 -1.38 -0.36 13.01
C GLY A 90 -0.82 -1.76 13.28
N GLY A 91 -1.74 -2.67 13.57
CA GLY A 91 -1.45 -4.08 13.74
C GLY A 91 -1.37 -4.76 12.38
N ASP A 92 -2.46 -5.38 11.94
CA ASP A 92 -2.52 -6.17 10.70
C ASP A 92 -2.83 -5.38 9.43
N MET A 93 -3.19 -4.12 9.59
CA MET A 93 -3.34 -3.14 8.51
C MET A 93 -2.53 -1.92 8.92
N GLN A 94 -1.45 -1.68 8.19
CA GLN A 94 -0.44 -0.69 8.57
C GLN A 94 -0.46 0.55 7.69
N ILE A 95 -0.12 1.67 8.30
CA ILE A 95 0.15 2.96 7.65
C ILE A 95 1.55 3.40 8.10
N VAL A 96 2.32 4.00 7.20
CA VAL A 96 3.60 4.63 7.54
C VAL A 96 3.40 6.14 7.50
N GLU A 97 3.72 6.80 8.60
CA GLU A 97 3.82 8.25 8.67
C GLU A 97 5.30 8.62 8.54
N VAL A 98 5.63 9.38 7.50
CA VAL A 98 6.97 9.88 7.23
C VAL A 98 7.05 11.31 7.74
N GLU A 99 8.05 11.57 8.57
CA GLU A 99 8.35 12.86 9.16
C GLU A 99 9.49 13.51 8.36
N LEU A 100 9.26 14.76 7.93
CA LEU A 100 10.14 15.54 7.08
C LEU A 100 10.59 16.81 7.79
N ASP A 101 11.89 17.06 7.81
CA ASP A 101 12.49 18.36 8.11
C ASP A 101 12.27 19.35 6.93
N PRO A 102 12.43 20.67 7.16
CA PRO A 102 12.29 21.67 6.10
C PRO A 102 13.14 21.34 4.87
N SER A 103 12.53 21.38 3.68
CA SER A 103 13.12 21.00 2.38
C SER A 103 13.33 19.51 2.14
N GLU A 104 13.03 18.63 3.10
CA GLU A 104 13.03 17.19 2.85
C GLU A 104 11.85 16.77 1.97
N THR A 105 11.97 15.58 1.39
CA THR A 105 11.02 15.10 0.40
C THR A 105 10.97 13.58 0.45
N VAL A 106 9.76 13.04 0.38
CA VAL A 106 9.49 11.63 0.18
C VAL A 106 8.78 11.45 -1.16
N ILE A 107 9.09 10.37 -1.85
CA ILE A 107 8.46 10.00 -3.12
C ILE A 107 7.51 8.82 -2.91
N ALA A 108 6.32 8.84 -3.52
CA ALA A 108 5.35 7.75 -3.42
C ALA A 108 4.50 7.61 -4.70
N GLU A 109 3.98 6.41 -4.94
CA GLU A 109 3.06 6.19 -6.06
C GLU A 109 1.76 6.98 -5.87
N ALA A 110 1.15 7.37 -6.98
CA ALA A 110 -0.12 8.08 -6.95
C ALA A 110 -1.21 7.22 -6.27
N GLY A 111 -1.94 7.82 -5.34
CA GLY A 111 -3.02 7.14 -4.61
C GLY A 111 -2.62 6.41 -3.34
N ALA A 112 -1.32 6.37 -2.98
CA ALA A 112 -0.85 5.78 -1.72
C ALA A 112 -1.03 6.69 -0.50
N MET A 113 -1.18 8.00 -0.70
CA MET A 113 -1.27 8.99 0.38
C MET A 113 -2.64 8.96 1.08
N ASN A 114 -2.64 8.96 2.41
CA ASN A 114 -3.84 9.02 3.24
C ASN A 114 -4.12 10.43 3.78
N TYR A 115 -3.13 11.05 4.43
CA TYR A 115 -3.21 12.41 4.94
C TYR A 115 -1.82 13.07 4.92
N LEU A 116 -1.83 14.40 4.99
CA LEU A 116 -0.66 15.24 5.09
C LEU A 116 -0.94 16.40 6.05
N GLU A 117 0.10 16.88 6.72
CA GLU A 117 0.03 18.08 7.54
C GLU A 117 0.15 19.36 6.70
N GLU A 118 -0.12 20.51 7.33
CA GLU A 118 0.10 21.81 6.71
C GLU A 118 1.57 21.96 6.27
N GLU A 119 1.82 22.76 5.23
CA GLU A 119 3.15 23.01 4.67
C GLU A 119 3.82 21.79 4.00
N ILE A 120 3.12 20.65 3.89
CA ILE A 120 3.47 19.62 2.91
C ILE A 120 2.84 19.99 1.56
N THR A 121 3.69 20.13 0.55
CA THR A 121 3.28 20.36 -0.84
C THR A 121 3.53 19.11 -1.66
N PHE A 122 2.76 18.89 -2.72
CA PHE A 122 2.94 17.73 -3.58
C PHE A 122 2.90 18.07 -5.06
N GLU A 123 3.73 17.37 -5.84
CA GLU A 123 3.81 17.53 -7.29
C GLU A 123 3.97 16.15 -7.95
N ALA A 124 3.10 15.83 -8.89
CA ALA A 124 3.25 14.63 -9.70
C ALA A 124 4.34 14.86 -10.76
N LYS A 125 5.44 14.12 -10.69
CA LYS A 125 6.54 14.21 -11.64
C LYS A 125 6.66 12.93 -12.46
N MET A 126 7.10 13.11 -13.70
CA MET A 126 7.50 11.99 -14.55
C MET A 126 8.91 11.55 -14.12
N GLY A 127 9.01 10.36 -13.53
CA GLY A 127 10.24 9.82 -12.93
C GLY A 127 10.35 10.06 -11.41
N ASP A 128 11.35 9.43 -10.80
CA ASP A 128 11.66 9.48 -9.35
C ASP A 128 12.32 10.80 -8.90
N GLY A 129 12.77 11.63 -9.83
CA GLY A 129 13.46 12.89 -9.54
C GLY A 129 14.89 12.75 -9.01
N SER A 130 15.51 11.57 -9.10
CA SER A 130 16.89 11.28 -8.68
C SER A 130 17.98 12.04 -9.45
N GLU A 131 17.63 12.70 -10.57
CA GLU A 131 18.53 13.55 -11.36
C GLU A 131 18.00 15.00 -11.47
N PRO A 132 18.05 15.80 -10.38
CA PRO A 132 17.48 17.16 -10.37
C PRO A 132 18.21 18.16 -11.29
N SER A 133 19.47 17.90 -11.67
CA SER A 133 20.34 18.81 -12.42
C SER A 133 20.24 18.69 -13.96
N GLN A 134 19.35 17.84 -14.50
CA GLN A 134 19.18 17.74 -15.96
C GLN A 134 18.43 18.96 -16.53
N GLY A 135 19.06 19.66 -17.47
CA GLY A 135 18.41 20.70 -18.28
C GLY A 135 17.24 20.16 -19.13
N MET A 136 16.45 21.04 -19.74
CA MET A 136 15.23 20.69 -20.48
C MET A 136 15.46 19.63 -21.58
N MET A 137 16.61 19.65 -22.26
CA MET A 137 17.01 18.64 -23.25
C MET A 137 17.30 17.27 -22.62
N GLY A 138 17.91 17.22 -21.43
CA GLY A 138 18.20 15.99 -20.70
C GLY A 138 16.92 15.33 -20.17
N LYS A 139 15.97 16.14 -19.68
CA LYS A 139 14.63 15.67 -19.29
C LYS A 139 13.85 15.09 -20.47
N LEU A 140 13.94 15.69 -21.66
CA LEU A 140 13.27 15.18 -22.86
C LEU A 140 13.92 13.90 -23.41
N LEU A 141 15.26 13.82 -23.41
CA LEU A 141 15.98 12.60 -23.78
C LEU A 141 15.71 11.44 -22.82
N SER A 142 15.67 11.71 -21.51
CA SER A 142 15.37 10.70 -20.50
C SER A 142 13.90 10.27 -20.56
N ALA A 143 12.96 11.19 -20.79
CA ALA A 143 11.56 10.85 -21.07
C ALA A 143 11.39 10.04 -22.36
N GLY A 144 12.12 10.40 -23.44
CA GLY A 144 12.09 9.68 -24.72
C GLY A 144 12.69 8.27 -24.61
N LYS A 145 13.82 8.12 -23.91
CA LYS A 145 14.41 6.81 -23.62
C LYS A 145 13.44 5.95 -22.83
N ARG A 146 12.78 6.51 -21.80
CA ARG A 146 11.79 5.83 -20.96
C ARG A 146 10.52 5.45 -21.73
N ALA A 147 10.07 6.28 -22.65
CA ALA A 147 8.94 5.96 -23.53
C ALA A 147 9.25 4.77 -24.46
N ILE A 148 10.51 4.63 -24.90
CA ILE A 148 10.98 3.53 -25.75
C ILE A 148 11.22 2.25 -24.92
N THR A 149 11.71 2.37 -23.68
CA THR A 149 11.93 1.24 -22.76
C THR A 149 10.67 0.79 -22.02
N GLY A 150 9.57 1.56 -22.10
CA GLY A 150 8.32 1.28 -21.38
C GLY A 150 8.36 1.65 -19.89
N GLU A 151 9.35 2.42 -19.46
CA GLU A 151 9.70 2.75 -18.06
C GLU A 151 8.96 3.99 -17.51
N SER A 152 7.72 4.26 -17.91
CA SER A 152 7.01 5.45 -17.42
C SER A 152 6.52 5.26 -15.98
N ILE A 153 7.40 5.50 -15.02
CA ILE A 153 7.06 5.60 -13.60
C ILE A 153 6.63 7.05 -13.32
N PHE A 154 5.37 7.24 -12.97
CA PHE A 154 4.88 8.50 -12.40
C PHE A 154 4.98 8.42 -10.89
N MET A 155 5.60 9.41 -10.28
CA MET A 155 5.82 9.46 -8.85
C MET A 155 5.35 10.81 -8.32
N THR A 156 4.71 10.81 -7.17
CA THR A 156 4.36 12.07 -6.49
C THR A 156 5.45 12.39 -5.49
N HIS A 157 5.99 13.61 -5.56
CA HIS A 157 6.95 14.15 -4.62
C HIS A 157 6.19 14.92 -3.55
N PHE A 158 6.34 14.53 -2.28
CA PHE A 158 5.77 15.23 -1.13
C PHE A 158 6.90 15.93 -0.39
N SER A 159 6.89 17.26 -0.37
CA SER A 159 7.99 18.09 0.12
C SER A 159 7.52 19.02 1.23
N HIS A 160 8.33 19.14 2.29
CA HIS A 160 8.08 20.14 3.33
C HIS A 160 8.54 21.53 2.86
N ALA A 161 7.57 22.42 2.60
CA ALA A 161 7.77 23.78 2.10
C ALA A 161 7.82 24.86 3.19
N GLY A 162 7.69 24.48 4.46
CA GLY A 162 7.79 25.39 5.60
C GLY A 162 9.24 25.69 5.99
N ALA A 163 9.42 26.66 6.88
CA ALA A 163 10.75 27.13 7.29
C ALA A 163 11.27 26.51 8.60
N SER A 164 10.42 25.86 9.39
CA SER A 164 10.78 25.32 10.70
C SER A 164 9.80 24.26 11.20
N GLY A 165 10.30 23.41 12.10
CA GLY A 165 9.54 22.29 12.64
C GLY A 165 9.49 21.13 11.68
N LYS A 166 9.00 20.00 12.17
CA LYS A 166 8.82 18.80 11.36
C LYS A 166 7.37 18.71 10.88
N ARG A 167 7.17 18.12 9.71
CA ARG A 167 5.84 17.87 9.14
C ARG A 167 5.70 16.43 8.69
N ARG A 168 4.48 15.91 8.80
CA ARG A 168 4.19 14.50 8.54
C ARG A 168 3.32 14.32 7.30
N VAL A 169 3.59 13.24 6.57
CA VAL A 169 2.77 12.72 5.48
C VAL A 169 2.65 11.22 5.61
N ALA A 170 1.44 10.68 5.45
CA ALA A 170 1.16 9.28 5.71
C ALA A 170 0.73 8.51 4.46
N PHE A 171 1.23 7.27 4.35
CA PHE A 171 1.02 6.38 3.21
C PHE A 171 0.53 4.99 3.64
N ALA A 172 -0.40 4.43 2.90
CA ALA A 172 -0.84 3.04 3.03
C ALA A 172 -1.13 2.43 1.66
N ALA A 173 -0.93 1.12 1.56
CA ALA A 173 -1.29 0.37 0.37
C ALA A 173 -2.82 0.15 0.29
N PRO A 174 -3.38 -0.07 -0.91
CA PRO A 174 -4.82 -0.19 -1.11
C PRO A 174 -5.40 -1.56 -0.70
N TYR A 175 -4.65 -2.39 0.03
CA TYR A 175 -5.08 -3.71 0.49
C TYR A 175 -4.49 -4.07 1.86
N PRO A 176 -5.13 -4.98 2.63
CA PRO A 176 -4.69 -5.32 3.98
C PRO A 176 -3.31 -5.97 4.01
N GLY A 177 -2.43 -5.47 4.86
CA GLY A 177 -1.08 -6.01 4.98
C GLY A 177 -0.16 -5.20 5.88
N LYS A 178 1.12 -5.55 5.82
CA LYS A 178 2.19 -4.97 6.63
C LYS A 178 3.14 -4.14 5.75
N ILE A 179 3.74 -3.13 6.35
CA ILE A 179 4.79 -2.31 5.72
C ILE A 179 6.15 -2.80 6.22
N ILE A 180 7.07 -2.95 5.28
CA ILE A 180 8.45 -3.39 5.53
C ILE A 180 9.36 -2.19 5.27
N PRO A 181 9.98 -1.60 6.30
CA PRO A 181 11.01 -0.60 6.11
C PRO A 181 12.28 -1.26 5.60
N ILE A 182 12.86 -0.69 4.55
CA ILE A 182 14.11 -1.13 3.92
C ILE A 182 15.12 -0.01 4.05
N ASN A 183 16.14 -0.24 4.86
CA ASN A 183 17.34 0.57 4.85
C ASN A 183 18.22 0.14 3.67
N MET A 184 18.24 0.89 2.58
CA MET A 184 18.94 0.49 1.35
C MET A 184 20.44 0.26 1.57
N ALA A 185 21.06 0.94 2.54
CA ALA A 185 22.47 0.75 2.87
C ALA A 185 22.78 -0.68 3.36
N GLU A 186 21.82 -1.36 4.00
CA GLU A 186 21.96 -2.76 4.46
C GLU A 186 21.88 -3.77 3.31
N PHE A 187 21.40 -3.33 2.14
CA PHE A 187 21.24 -4.15 0.93
C PHE A 187 22.25 -3.76 -0.16
N GLY A 188 23.38 -3.16 0.21
CA GLY A 188 24.39 -2.72 -0.75
C GLY A 188 23.90 -1.59 -1.67
N GLY A 189 22.83 -0.90 -1.28
CA GLY A 189 22.21 0.18 -2.03
C GLY A 189 21.22 -0.26 -3.11
N GLU A 190 20.86 -1.55 -3.18
CA GLU A 190 19.93 -2.06 -4.20
C GLU A 190 18.92 -3.08 -3.65
N LEU A 191 17.68 -3.01 -4.12
CA LEU A 191 16.62 -3.98 -3.83
C LEU A 191 15.75 -4.17 -5.09
N LEU A 192 15.38 -5.41 -5.40
CA LEU A 192 14.31 -5.68 -6.35
C LEU A 192 12.98 -5.86 -5.61
N CYS A 193 11.93 -5.20 -6.06
CA CYS A 193 10.58 -5.37 -5.53
C CYS A 193 9.54 -5.50 -6.64
N GLN A 194 8.43 -6.16 -6.35
CA GLN A 194 7.26 -6.16 -7.23
C GLN A 194 6.67 -4.74 -7.27
N LYS A 195 6.22 -4.30 -8.45
CA LYS A 195 5.69 -2.94 -8.64
C LYS A 195 4.65 -2.54 -7.58
N ASP A 196 3.59 -3.34 -7.41
CA ASP A 196 2.50 -3.04 -6.46
C ASP A 196 2.89 -3.22 -4.99
N ALA A 197 4.13 -3.67 -4.72
CA ALA A 197 4.70 -3.69 -3.38
C ALA A 197 5.43 -2.39 -3.04
N PHE A 198 5.87 -1.58 -4.01
CA PHE A 198 6.50 -0.30 -3.69
C PHE A 198 5.46 0.67 -3.11
N LEU A 199 5.77 1.29 -1.96
CA LEU A 199 4.86 2.23 -1.30
C LEU A 199 5.39 3.67 -1.37
N CYS A 200 6.55 3.90 -0.77
CA CYS A 200 7.23 5.20 -0.79
C CYS A 200 8.73 5.04 -0.52
N ALA A 201 9.53 6.07 -0.79
CA ALA A 201 10.96 6.09 -0.48
C ALA A 201 11.47 7.52 -0.27
N ALA A 202 12.62 7.64 0.39
CA ALA A 202 13.35 8.89 0.50
C ALA A 202 13.66 9.46 -0.89
N TYR A 203 13.48 10.77 -1.06
CA TYR A 203 13.89 11.44 -2.29
C TYR A 203 15.39 11.26 -2.55
N GLY A 204 15.75 11.05 -3.82
CA GLY A 204 17.10 10.63 -4.23
C GLY A 204 17.18 9.13 -4.57
N THR A 205 16.23 8.32 -4.07
CA THR A 205 16.10 6.91 -4.45
C THR A 205 15.73 6.82 -5.94
N ARG A 206 16.52 6.06 -6.69
CA ARG A 206 16.24 5.75 -8.08
C ARG A 206 15.32 4.54 -8.17
N VAL A 207 14.22 4.66 -8.91
CA VAL A 207 13.24 3.60 -9.16
C VAL A 207 13.22 3.34 -10.67
N SER A 208 13.59 2.11 -11.06
CA SER A 208 13.65 1.70 -12.46
C SER A 208 12.96 0.34 -12.65
N ILE A 209 12.59 -0.02 -13.88
CA ILE A 209 12.06 -1.36 -14.17
C ILE A 209 13.23 -2.32 -14.37
N ALA A 210 13.33 -3.34 -13.52
CA ALA A 210 14.35 -4.39 -13.62
C ALA A 210 13.93 -5.49 -14.61
N PHE A 211 12.65 -5.83 -14.58
CA PHE A 211 12.09 -6.94 -15.35
C PHE A 211 10.61 -6.68 -15.62
N ASN A 212 10.17 -6.95 -16.83
CA ASN A 212 8.76 -6.90 -17.21
C ASN A 212 8.42 -8.15 -18.02
N ARG A 213 7.42 -8.90 -17.57
CA ARG A 213 6.88 -10.03 -18.32
C ARG A 213 5.37 -9.96 -18.34
N LYS A 214 4.80 -9.99 -19.55
CA LYS A 214 3.35 -10.12 -19.75
C LYS A 214 2.91 -11.53 -19.35
N ILE A 215 2.17 -11.62 -18.24
CA ILE A 215 1.66 -12.88 -17.68
C ILE A 215 0.15 -12.94 -17.92
N GLY A 216 -0.26 -13.13 -19.17
CA GLY A 216 -1.68 -13.17 -19.55
C GLY A 216 -2.43 -11.84 -19.34
N ALA A 217 -3.66 -11.75 -19.85
CA ALA A 217 -4.42 -10.49 -19.91
C ALA A 217 -5.19 -10.12 -18.63
N GLY A 218 -5.17 -10.96 -17.59
CA GLY A 218 -5.95 -10.75 -16.35
C GLY A 218 -5.13 -10.57 -15.08
N PHE A 219 -3.85 -10.98 -15.07
CA PHE A 219 -3.02 -10.96 -13.88
C PHE A 219 -2.30 -9.60 -13.75
N PHE A 220 -2.42 -8.94 -12.60
CA PHE A 220 -1.80 -7.64 -12.29
C PHE A 220 -2.25 -6.47 -13.19
N GLY A 221 -3.56 -6.26 -13.33
CA GLY A 221 -4.08 -5.05 -13.98
C GLY A 221 -3.80 -4.94 -15.49
N GLY A 222 -3.42 -6.04 -16.14
CA GLY A 222 -3.17 -6.12 -17.59
C GLY A 222 -1.75 -5.74 -18.03
N GLU A 223 -0.91 -5.22 -17.14
CA GLU A 223 0.50 -4.91 -17.42
C GLU A 223 1.40 -6.15 -17.32
N GLY A 224 0.95 -7.18 -16.59
CA GLY A 224 1.73 -8.37 -16.28
C GLY A 224 2.59 -8.19 -15.02
N PHE A 225 3.58 -9.06 -14.84
CA PHE A 225 4.46 -8.98 -13.67
C PHE A 225 5.63 -8.04 -13.96
N ILE A 226 5.73 -7.00 -13.14
CA ILE A 226 6.77 -5.97 -13.21
C ILE A 226 7.58 -6.03 -11.91
N LEU A 227 8.89 -6.21 -12.04
CA LEU A 227 9.84 -5.94 -10.98
C LEU A 227 10.45 -4.56 -11.19
N GLN A 228 10.41 -3.77 -10.14
CA GLN A 228 11.17 -2.55 -10.01
C GLN A 228 12.49 -2.84 -9.30
N LYS A 229 13.52 -2.08 -9.67
CA LYS A 229 14.78 -1.97 -8.94
C LYS A 229 14.80 -0.62 -8.24
N LEU A 230 15.01 -0.66 -6.94
CA LEU A 230 15.27 0.49 -6.09
C LEU A 230 16.78 0.61 -5.91
N GLU A 231 17.35 1.79 -6.15
CA GLU A 231 18.78 2.09 -5.97
C GLU A 231 18.95 3.37 -5.16
N GLY A 232 19.71 3.33 -4.07
CA GLY A 232 19.92 4.51 -3.23
C GLY A 232 20.59 4.18 -1.90
N ASP A 233 20.70 5.19 -1.04
CA ASP A 233 21.32 5.11 0.29
C ASP A 233 20.41 5.65 1.41
N GLY A 234 19.11 5.76 1.12
CA GLY A 234 18.07 6.18 2.06
C GLY A 234 17.08 5.06 2.41
N MET A 235 16.02 5.44 3.11
CA MET A 235 14.92 4.52 3.44
C MET A 235 13.98 4.32 2.25
N ALA A 236 13.55 3.09 2.04
CA ALA A 236 12.44 2.73 1.18
C ALA A 236 11.41 1.92 1.97
N PHE A 237 10.15 1.96 1.56
CA PHE A 237 9.06 1.25 2.20
C PHE A 237 8.34 0.42 1.15
N ILE A 238 8.23 -0.87 1.42
CA ILE A 238 7.47 -1.81 0.59
C ILE A 238 6.33 -2.41 1.41
N HIS A 239 5.23 -2.76 0.76
CA HIS A 239 4.04 -3.33 1.35
C HIS A 239 3.90 -4.81 0.97
N ALA A 240 3.46 -5.62 1.94
CA ALA A 240 3.15 -7.03 1.75
C ALA A 240 1.73 -7.34 2.22
N GLY A 241 0.92 -7.86 1.31
CA GLY A 241 -0.46 -8.25 1.58
C GLY A 241 -0.58 -9.42 2.56
N GLY A 242 -1.37 -9.23 3.62
CA GLY A 242 -1.48 -10.17 4.72
C GLY A 242 -0.21 -10.20 5.59
N HIS A 243 0.40 -11.38 5.74
CA HIS A 243 1.58 -11.59 6.58
C HIS A 243 2.88 -11.58 5.78
N VAL A 244 3.93 -10.99 6.35
CA VAL A 244 5.29 -10.96 5.79
C VAL A 244 6.03 -12.23 6.14
N ILE A 245 6.59 -12.89 5.14
CA ILE A 245 7.48 -14.03 5.34
C ILE A 245 8.87 -13.64 4.83
N LYS A 246 9.82 -13.44 5.75
CA LYS A 246 11.23 -13.21 5.42
C LYS A 246 11.97 -14.53 5.34
N LYS A 247 12.65 -14.78 4.21
CA LYS A 247 13.52 -15.94 4.00
C LYS A 247 14.93 -15.46 3.68
N GLU A 248 15.91 -16.04 4.35
CA GLU A 248 17.32 -15.88 3.99
C GLU A 248 17.71 -17.10 3.17
N LEU A 249 18.16 -16.87 1.93
CA LEU A 249 18.73 -17.90 1.08
C LEU A 249 20.24 -17.97 1.28
N LYS A 250 20.79 -19.18 1.38
CA LYS A 250 22.22 -19.47 1.56
C LYS A 250 22.75 -20.36 0.43
N GLY A 251 22.34 -20.05 -0.80
CA GLY A 251 22.70 -20.78 -2.02
C GLY A 251 21.63 -21.79 -2.49
N GLU A 252 20.59 -22.03 -1.69
CA GLU A 252 19.47 -22.89 -2.09
C GLU A 252 18.52 -22.22 -3.09
N THR A 253 17.57 -23.03 -3.57
CA THR A 253 16.51 -22.61 -4.49
C THR A 253 15.17 -22.58 -3.78
N LEU A 254 14.43 -21.48 -3.95
CA LEU A 254 13.09 -21.28 -3.45
C LEU A 254 12.12 -21.13 -4.65
N ARG A 255 11.03 -21.89 -4.65
CA ARG A 255 9.96 -21.76 -5.65
C ARG A 255 8.73 -21.17 -4.99
N VAL A 256 8.18 -20.11 -5.57
CA VAL A 256 7.03 -19.37 -5.02
C VAL A 256 6.00 -19.09 -6.10
N ASP A 257 4.74 -18.96 -5.70
CA ASP A 257 3.74 -18.31 -6.56
C ASP A 257 4.23 -16.89 -6.89
N THR A 258 4.21 -16.52 -8.17
CA THR A 258 4.70 -15.22 -8.64
C THR A 258 4.02 -14.05 -7.93
N GLY A 259 2.72 -14.16 -7.62
CA GLY A 259 2.00 -13.11 -6.89
C GLY A 259 2.46 -12.95 -5.45
N CYS A 260 2.99 -14.00 -4.82
CA CYS A 260 3.45 -13.96 -3.43
C CYS A 260 4.82 -13.31 -3.25
N LEU A 261 5.53 -12.94 -4.33
CA LEU A 261 6.83 -12.30 -4.24
C LEU A 261 6.68 -10.79 -4.01
N VAL A 262 7.27 -10.27 -2.93
CA VAL A 262 7.24 -8.84 -2.56
C VAL A 262 8.52 -8.16 -3.00
N GLY A 263 9.67 -8.72 -2.63
CA GLY A 263 10.98 -8.20 -3.01
C GLY A 263 12.13 -9.10 -2.55
N PHE A 264 13.33 -8.87 -3.08
CA PHE A 264 14.49 -9.70 -2.82
C PHE A 264 15.82 -8.97 -3.09
N SER A 265 16.91 -9.48 -2.50
CA SER A 265 18.28 -8.99 -2.70
C SER A 265 18.77 -9.18 -4.14
N PRO A 266 19.61 -8.28 -4.68
CA PRO A 266 20.05 -8.32 -6.07
C PRO A 266 20.89 -9.54 -6.46
N GLU A 267 21.53 -10.22 -5.50
CA GLU A 267 22.34 -11.42 -5.74
C GLU A 267 21.51 -12.71 -5.94
N ILE A 268 20.18 -12.62 -5.87
CA ILE A 268 19.29 -13.75 -6.08
C ILE A 268 18.87 -13.81 -7.55
N ASP A 269 19.26 -14.90 -8.22
CA ASP A 269 18.81 -15.24 -9.57
C ASP A 269 17.30 -15.48 -9.58
N TYR A 270 16.61 -14.86 -10.54
CA TYR A 270 15.17 -14.89 -10.66
C TYR A 270 14.72 -15.38 -12.04
N ASN A 271 13.77 -16.32 -12.07
CA ASN A 271 13.09 -16.74 -13.29
C ASN A 271 11.60 -17.02 -13.05
N ILE A 272 10.77 -16.72 -14.05
CA ILE A 272 9.34 -17.08 -14.05
C ILE A 272 9.13 -18.23 -15.02
N GLU A 273 8.44 -19.27 -14.56
CA GLU A 273 8.04 -20.39 -15.39
C GLU A 273 6.54 -20.60 -15.26
N ARG A 274 5.89 -20.88 -16.39
CA ARG A 274 4.52 -21.38 -16.35
C ARG A 274 4.60 -22.80 -15.79
N ALA A 275 3.89 -23.09 -14.71
CA ALA A 275 3.86 -24.43 -14.16
C ALA A 275 3.34 -25.41 -15.22
N GLY A 276 4.20 -26.34 -15.66
CA GLY A 276 3.95 -27.23 -16.80
C GLY A 276 3.30 -28.57 -16.43
N SER A 277 2.29 -28.94 -17.24
CA SER A 277 1.59 -30.22 -17.38
C SER A 277 0.60 -30.67 -16.27
N LEU A 278 -0.68 -30.72 -16.71
CA LEU A 278 -1.74 -31.69 -16.39
C LEU A 278 -2.45 -31.61 -15.01
N LYS A 279 -3.78 -31.42 -15.10
CA LYS A 279 -4.84 -31.75 -14.13
C LYS A 279 -5.13 -30.84 -12.93
N SER A 280 -4.29 -29.86 -12.58
CA SER A 280 -4.66 -28.87 -11.56
C SER A 280 -5.35 -27.63 -12.16
N MET A 281 -6.53 -27.83 -12.75
CA MET A 281 -7.49 -26.74 -13.01
C MET A 281 -8.37 -26.47 -11.77
N PHE A 282 -7.85 -26.72 -10.57
CA PHE A 282 -8.61 -26.57 -9.31
C PHE A 282 -8.78 -25.10 -8.87
N PHE A 283 -8.21 -24.16 -9.64
CA PHE A 283 -8.26 -22.71 -9.42
C PHE A 283 -8.87 -21.96 -10.62
N GLY A 284 -10.00 -22.42 -11.16
CA GLY A 284 -10.83 -21.58 -12.04
C GLY A 284 -10.28 -21.29 -13.45
N GLY A 285 -9.26 -22.02 -13.92
CA GLY A 285 -8.78 -21.93 -15.31
C GLY A 285 -7.62 -20.97 -15.55
N GLU A 286 -7.11 -20.30 -14.53
CA GLU A 286 -5.95 -19.42 -14.63
C GLU A 286 -4.63 -20.21 -14.53
N GLY A 287 -3.66 -19.89 -15.40
CA GLY A 287 -2.37 -20.57 -15.40
C GLY A 287 -1.54 -20.17 -14.18
N LEU A 288 -1.09 -21.14 -13.38
CA LEU A 288 -0.16 -20.88 -12.28
C LEU A 288 1.23 -20.51 -12.84
N PHE A 289 1.74 -19.35 -12.45
CA PHE A 289 3.11 -18.92 -12.74
C PHE A 289 3.94 -19.06 -11.48
N LEU A 290 5.00 -19.86 -11.55
CA LEU A 290 5.94 -20.04 -10.45
C LEU A 290 7.19 -19.21 -10.72
N ALA A 291 7.57 -18.42 -9.72
CA ALA A 291 8.88 -17.80 -9.64
C ALA A 291 9.86 -18.76 -8.99
N THR A 292 11.04 -18.93 -9.60
CA THR A 292 12.17 -19.65 -9.03
C THR A 292 13.24 -18.63 -8.66
N LEU A 293 13.59 -18.61 -7.37
CA LEU A 293 14.63 -17.76 -6.78
C LEU A 293 15.81 -18.64 -6.36
N ARG A 294 17.04 -18.28 -6.69
CA ARG A 294 18.24 -19.04 -6.31
C ARG A 294 19.40 -18.12 -6.00
N GLY A 295 20.10 -18.35 -4.90
CA GLY A 295 21.30 -17.56 -4.58
C GLY A 295 21.45 -17.31 -3.09
N HIS A 296 22.17 -16.25 -2.75
CA HIS A 296 22.39 -15.81 -1.38
C HIS A 296 21.74 -14.45 -1.18
N GLY A 297 20.98 -14.27 -0.10
CA GLY A 297 20.33 -12.99 0.18
C GLY A 297 18.98 -13.14 0.85
N ILE A 298 18.20 -12.07 0.87
CA ILE A 298 16.89 -12.02 1.52
C ILE A 298 15.79 -12.06 0.46
N VAL A 299 14.72 -12.81 0.75
CA VAL A 299 13.47 -12.80 -0.01
C VAL A 299 12.32 -12.47 0.94
N TYR A 300 11.53 -11.47 0.56
CA TYR A 300 10.28 -11.10 1.22
C TYR A 300 9.10 -11.65 0.42
N LEU A 301 8.22 -12.37 1.11
CA LEU A 301 6.99 -12.92 0.55
C LEU A 301 5.76 -12.42 1.29
N GLN A 302 4.62 -12.49 0.61
CA GLN A 302 3.29 -12.15 1.13
C GLN A 302 2.35 -13.35 1.10
N SER A 303 1.51 -13.47 2.13
CA SER A 303 0.53 -14.56 2.21
C SER A 303 -0.74 -14.29 1.39
N LEU A 304 -1.11 -13.02 1.22
CA LEU A 304 -2.34 -12.59 0.55
C LEU A 304 -2.01 -11.59 -0.57
N PRO A 305 -1.57 -12.07 -1.74
CA PRO A 305 -1.28 -11.19 -2.85
C PRO A 305 -2.55 -10.54 -3.40
N PHE A 306 -2.46 -9.25 -3.75
CA PHE A 306 -3.61 -8.46 -4.23
C PHE A 306 -4.26 -9.07 -5.47
N SER A 307 -3.46 -9.57 -6.42
CA SER A 307 -3.96 -10.23 -7.64
C SER A 307 -4.92 -11.38 -7.30
N ARG A 308 -4.51 -12.28 -6.41
CA ARG A 308 -5.34 -13.42 -5.96
C ARG A 308 -6.63 -12.94 -5.28
N LEU A 309 -6.57 -11.87 -4.49
CA LEU A 309 -7.76 -11.30 -3.85
C LEU A 309 -8.71 -10.74 -4.91
N ALA A 310 -8.20 -9.95 -5.85
CA ALA A 310 -8.98 -9.36 -6.95
C ALA A 310 -9.63 -10.42 -7.83
N ASP A 311 -8.87 -11.43 -8.27
CA ASP A 311 -9.36 -12.54 -9.10
C ASP A 311 -10.50 -13.29 -8.41
N ARG A 312 -10.38 -13.50 -7.10
CA ARG A 312 -11.43 -14.14 -6.29
C ARG A 312 -12.68 -13.29 -6.16
N ILE A 313 -12.55 -11.97 -5.99
CA ILE A 313 -13.69 -11.05 -5.94
C ILE A 313 -14.41 -11.01 -7.29
N ILE A 314 -13.66 -10.87 -8.39
CA ILE A 314 -14.22 -10.84 -9.76
C ILE A 314 -14.91 -12.17 -10.08
N GLY A 315 -14.28 -13.30 -9.74
CA GLY A 315 -14.85 -14.62 -9.95
C GLY A 315 -16.11 -14.87 -9.10
N ALA A 316 -16.19 -14.33 -7.88
CA ALA A 316 -17.35 -14.43 -7.01
C ALA A 316 -18.48 -13.48 -7.39
N GLY A 317 -18.17 -12.29 -7.92
CA GLY A 317 -19.14 -11.30 -8.42
C GLY A 317 -19.69 -11.61 -9.81
N GLY A 318 -19.51 -12.85 -10.29
CA GLY A 318 -19.61 -13.23 -11.69
C GLY A 318 -20.83 -12.73 -12.44
N ALA A 319 -20.62 -12.39 -13.71
CA ALA A 319 -21.57 -12.53 -14.81
C ALA A 319 -23.05 -12.14 -14.54
N SER A 320 -23.31 -11.14 -13.69
CA SER A 320 -24.64 -10.55 -13.51
C SER A 320 -24.92 -9.50 -14.59
N GLY A 321 -24.73 -9.93 -15.84
CA GLY A 321 -25.12 -9.26 -17.06
C GLY A 321 -25.72 -10.23 -18.08
N LYS A 322 -25.99 -11.48 -17.68
CA LYS A 322 -26.93 -12.35 -18.40
C LYS A 322 -28.34 -11.92 -18.01
N GLY A 323 -28.81 -10.88 -18.70
CA GLY A 323 -30.23 -10.65 -18.80
C GLY A 323 -30.94 -11.94 -19.17
N GLU A 324 -32.03 -12.21 -18.47
CA GLU A 324 -33.06 -13.15 -18.88
C GLU A 324 -33.40 -12.90 -20.35
N GLY A 325 -32.88 -13.77 -21.20
CA GLY A 325 -32.94 -13.64 -22.64
C GLY A 325 -32.78 -15.01 -23.28
N SER A 326 -33.68 -15.91 -22.86
CA SER A 326 -34.14 -17.11 -23.57
C SER A 326 -33.10 -18.02 -24.24
N VAL A 327 -33.12 -19.28 -23.83
CA VAL A 327 -32.49 -20.47 -24.42
C VAL A 327 -33.00 -20.76 -25.87
N LEU A 328 -33.52 -19.76 -26.58
CA LEU A 328 -34.05 -19.84 -27.95
C LEU A 328 -33.19 -19.12 -29.01
N GLY A 329 -32.03 -18.56 -28.66
CA GLY A 329 -31.15 -17.87 -29.63
C GLY A 329 -30.33 -18.78 -30.55
N GLY A 330 -30.35 -20.11 -30.35
CA GLY A 330 -29.56 -21.07 -31.13
C GLY A 330 -30.28 -21.69 -32.33
N LEU A 331 -31.56 -21.39 -32.55
CA LEU A 331 -32.40 -22.01 -33.60
C LEU A 331 -33.06 -21.01 -34.57
N GLY A 332 -32.83 -19.70 -34.41
CA GLY A 332 -33.52 -18.65 -35.17
C GLY A 332 -32.88 -18.20 -36.49
N ASN A 333 -31.63 -18.58 -36.79
CA ASN A 333 -30.91 -18.10 -37.98
C ASN A 333 -30.88 -19.12 -39.15
N LEU A 334 -31.85 -20.03 -39.20
CA LEU A 334 -31.96 -21.05 -40.27
C LEU A 334 -33.31 -21.03 -41.02
N LEU A 335 -34.19 -20.06 -40.74
CA LEU A 335 -35.52 -19.98 -41.39
C LEU A 335 -35.87 -18.60 -41.98
N ASP A 336 -34.90 -17.71 -42.18
CA ASP A 336 -35.15 -16.43 -42.88
C ASP A 336 -34.27 -16.33 -44.12
N GLY A 337 -34.45 -17.32 -45.01
CA GLY A 337 -33.97 -17.33 -46.38
C GLY A 337 -35.17 -17.36 -47.35
N ASP A 338 -35.14 -16.40 -48.28
CA ASP A 338 -35.95 -16.28 -49.50
C ASP A 338 -37.47 -16.11 -49.37
N SER A 339 -37.94 -14.86 -49.45
CA SER A 339 -38.85 -14.34 -50.51
C SER A 339 -39.10 -12.84 -50.34
#